data_AF-A0A6M3K557-F1
#
_entry.id   AF-A0A6M3K557-F1
#
_cell.length_a   1.000
_cell.length_b   1.000
_cell.length_c   1.000
_cell.angle_alpha   90.00
_cell.angle_beta   90.00
_cell.angle_gamma   90.00
#
_symmetry.space_group_name_H-M   'P 1'
#
loop_
_entity.id
_entity.type
_entity.pdbx_description
1 polymer ?
#
loop_
_entity_poly.entity_id
_entity_poly.type
_entity_poly.pdbx_seq_one_letter_code
_entity_poly.pdbx_strand_id
1 'polypeptide(L)'
;MRLIKYLIEGEGGFKLNCADLSLDKARSYTENQFSKDSKDLDKVLPDFDKNYKVLQQKLTKALDIPRIQMPVIEPEDMDKFHNDLTKGNVDIFKPYEGKKLKIVPTNWKPLPEKEGEKWITLGVKDGDLNDDKIKAKWENVAGKDLIPLQSQIWLEKLIGNIVKYGPPKAGSPVLSTTIIVSKEGYILDGHHRFGQVMLADPNLKIKSLRIPLDVKFLLKISRSYGAAIGREPKG
;
A
#
# COMPACT_ATOMS: atom_id res chain seq x y z
N MET A 1 17.08 12.34 -7.65
CA MET A 1 16.41 11.52 -6.60
C MET A 1 15.58 12.40 -5.63
N ARG A 2 14.73 13.32 -6.13
CA ARG A 2 13.88 14.23 -5.31
C ARG A 2 12.37 14.00 -5.47
N LEU A 3 11.90 13.24 -6.46
CA LEU A 3 10.46 13.08 -6.73
C LEU A 3 9.70 12.23 -5.69
N ILE A 4 10.36 11.29 -5.02
CA ILE A 4 9.67 10.26 -4.21
C ILE A 4 9.17 10.82 -2.86
N LYS A 5 9.86 11.82 -2.29
CA LYS A 5 9.56 12.35 -0.95
C LYS A 5 8.25 13.15 -0.88
N TYR A 6 7.69 13.57 -2.02
CA TYR A 6 6.57 14.51 -2.10
C TYR A 6 5.17 13.86 -2.11
N LEU A 7 5.07 12.52 -2.10
CA LEU A 7 3.78 11.81 -2.06
C LEU A 7 3.31 11.49 -0.62
N ILE A 8 4.07 11.91 0.39
CA ILE A 8 3.84 11.62 1.80
C ILE A 8 3.62 12.93 2.58
N GLU A 9 2.57 13.69 2.23
CA GLU A 9 2.07 14.74 3.13
C GLU A 9 1.16 14.11 4.21
N GLY A 10 1.34 14.59 5.45
CA GLY A 10 0.67 14.09 6.66
C GLY A 10 -0.86 14.25 6.61
N GLU A 11 -1.57 13.28 7.16
CA GLU A 11 -3.02 13.09 6.98
C GLU A 11 -3.86 13.81 8.06
N GLY A 12 -3.56 15.08 8.32
CA GLY A 12 -4.38 15.92 9.19
C GLY A 12 -5.43 16.68 8.38
N GLY A 13 -6.73 16.40 8.58
CA GLY A 13 -7.80 17.32 8.20
C GLY A 13 -8.70 16.95 7.01
N PHE A 14 -8.51 15.80 6.37
CA PHE A 14 -9.43 15.30 5.35
C PHE A 14 -10.71 14.73 5.97
N LYS A 15 -11.84 14.88 5.26
CA LYS A 15 -13.19 14.55 5.75
C LYS A 15 -14.02 13.76 4.74
N LEU A 16 -13.62 13.71 3.47
CA LEU A 16 -14.40 13.09 2.40
C LEU A 16 -13.89 11.67 2.10
N ASN A 17 -14.24 10.71 2.95
CA ASN A 17 -13.86 9.31 2.72
C ASN A 17 -14.64 8.73 1.52
N CYS A 18 -13.95 8.09 0.58
CA CYS A 18 -14.59 7.53 -0.61
C CYS A 18 -15.51 6.33 -0.30
N ALA A 19 -15.34 5.68 0.86
CA ALA A 19 -16.13 4.52 1.24
C ALA A 19 -17.60 4.85 1.55
N ASP A 20 -17.89 6.04 2.08
CA ASP A 20 -19.21 6.46 2.58
C ASP A 20 -19.76 7.75 1.94
N LEU A 21 -18.94 8.49 1.20
CA LEU A 21 -19.36 9.69 0.50
C LEU A 21 -20.26 9.37 -0.72
N SER A 22 -21.43 9.99 -0.80
CA SER A 22 -22.32 9.78 -1.96
C SER A 22 -21.68 10.27 -3.27
N LEU A 23 -22.04 9.63 -4.39
CA LEU A 23 -21.55 10.02 -5.72
C LEU A 23 -21.79 11.52 -5.99
N ASP A 24 -23.00 12.05 -5.70
CA ASP A 24 -23.32 13.45 -5.96
C ASP A 24 -22.39 14.41 -5.19
N LYS A 25 -22.08 14.09 -3.94
CA LYS A 25 -21.13 14.88 -3.12
C LYS A 25 -19.70 14.75 -3.65
N ALA A 26 -19.31 13.54 -4.05
CA ALA A 26 -18.00 13.29 -4.63
C ALA A 26 -17.80 14.07 -5.93
N ARG A 27 -18.81 14.03 -6.81
CA ARG A 27 -18.83 14.75 -8.09
C ARG A 27 -18.79 16.25 -7.87
N SER A 28 -19.70 16.79 -7.06
CA SER A 28 -19.75 18.23 -6.75
C SER A 28 -18.45 18.76 -6.15
N TYR A 29 -17.85 18.02 -5.20
CA TYR A 29 -16.53 18.36 -4.68
C TYR A 29 -15.47 18.39 -5.77
N THR A 30 -15.44 17.36 -6.61
CA THR A 30 -14.42 17.21 -7.66
C THR A 30 -14.54 18.28 -8.73
N GLU A 31 -15.75 18.58 -9.20
CA GLU A 31 -16.04 19.68 -10.12
C GLU A 31 -15.57 21.03 -9.56
N ASN A 32 -15.86 21.30 -8.27
CA ASN A 32 -15.41 22.52 -7.60
C ASN A 32 -13.87 22.63 -7.52
N GLN A 33 -13.16 21.52 -7.31
CA GLN A 33 -11.69 21.54 -7.30
C GLN A 33 -11.11 21.77 -8.70
N PHE A 34 -11.68 21.13 -9.73
CA PHE A 34 -11.21 21.35 -11.10
C PHE A 34 -11.52 22.77 -11.61
N SER A 35 -12.69 23.33 -11.26
CA SER A 35 -13.07 24.67 -11.71
C SER A 35 -12.13 25.77 -11.19
N LYS A 36 -11.54 25.59 -10.00
CA LYS A 36 -10.51 26.52 -9.46
C LYS A 36 -9.27 26.63 -10.37
N ASP A 37 -8.98 25.56 -11.11
CA ASP A 37 -7.87 25.46 -12.05
C ASP A 37 -8.30 25.64 -13.51
N SER A 38 -9.52 26.12 -13.75
CA SER A 38 -10.13 26.20 -15.10
C SER A 38 -10.10 24.86 -15.86
N LYS A 39 -10.19 23.74 -15.13
CA LYS A 39 -10.29 22.38 -15.66
C LYS A 39 -11.75 21.92 -15.62
N ASP A 40 -12.10 21.07 -16.56
CA ASP A 40 -13.41 20.43 -16.66
C ASP A 40 -13.30 18.97 -16.19
N LEU A 41 -14.20 18.54 -15.30
CA LEU A 41 -14.16 17.18 -14.75
C LEU A 41 -14.23 16.13 -15.85
N ASP A 42 -15.21 16.24 -16.74
CA ASP A 42 -15.47 15.20 -17.75
C ASP A 42 -14.39 15.18 -18.84
N LYS A 43 -13.61 16.25 -19.01
CA LYS A 43 -12.38 16.23 -19.83
C LYS A 43 -11.20 15.56 -19.14
N VAL A 44 -11.05 15.71 -17.82
CA VAL A 44 -9.90 15.18 -17.08
C VAL A 44 -10.12 13.73 -16.62
N LEU A 45 -11.35 13.41 -16.18
CA LEU A 45 -11.80 12.12 -15.70
C LEU A 45 -13.15 11.77 -16.36
N PRO A 46 -13.17 11.42 -17.66
CA PRO A 46 -14.41 11.22 -18.43
C PRO A 46 -15.34 10.15 -17.86
N ASP A 47 -14.78 9.16 -17.17
CA ASP A 47 -15.53 8.05 -16.54
C ASP A 47 -15.69 8.21 -15.02
N PHE A 48 -15.57 9.45 -14.48
CA PHE A 48 -15.52 9.70 -13.03
C PHE A 48 -16.60 8.95 -12.25
N ASP A 49 -17.88 9.11 -12.61
CA ASP A 49 -19.00 8.52 -11.87
C ASP A 49 -18.94 6.99 -11.80
N LYS A 50 -18.61 6.38 -12.95
CA LYS A 50 -18.47 4.93 -13.09
C LYS A 50 -17.30 4.43 -12.26
N ASN A 51 -16.15 5.07 -12.42
CA ASN A 51 -14.90 4.73 -11.75
C ASN A 51 -15.00 4.91 -10.23
N TYR A 52 -15.63 6.00 -9.79
CA TYR A 52 -15.91 6.30 -8.39
C TYR A 52 -16.80 5.23 -7.75
N LYS A 53 -17.89 4.82 -8.42
CA LYS A 53 -18.75 3.72 -7.94
C LYS A 53 -18.00 2.40 -7.78
N VAL A 54 -17.12 2.07 -8.73
CA VAL A 54 -16.28 0.86 -8.63
C VAL A 54 -15.29 0.96 -7.47
N LEU A 55 -14.64 2.12 -7.30
CA LEU A 55 -13.76 2.38 -6.16
C LEU A 55 -14.53 2.22 -4.84
N GLN A 56 -15.67 2.89 -4.69
CA GLN A 56 -16.50 2.83 -3.50
C GLN A 56 -16.92 1.39 -3.17
N GLN A 57 -17.41 0.62 -4.15
CA GLN A 57 -17.77 -0.78 -3.96
C GLN A 57 -16.61 -1.67 -3.47
N LYS A 58 -15.37 -1.36 -3.89
CA LYS A 58 -14.18 -2.05 -3.38
C LYS A 58 -13.87 -1.65 -1.94
N LEU A 59 -14.04 -0.37 -1.59
CA LEU A 59 -13.77 0.13 -0.24
C LEU A 59 -14.78 -0.36 0.79
N THR A 60 -16.06 -0.49 0.43
CA THR A 60 -17.09 -1.08 1.31
C THR A 60 -16.84 -2.56 1.60
N LYS A 61 -15.99 -3.22 0.82
CA LYS A 61 -15.59 -4.63 1.00
C LYS A 61 -14.18 -4.78 1.57
N ALA A 62 -13.53 -3.67 1.93
CA ALA A 62 -12.22 -3.71 2.57
C ALA A 62 -12.29 -4.45 3.91
N LEU A 63 -11.18 -5.04 4.34
CA LEU A 63 -11.08 -5.66 5.68
C LEU A 63 -11.05 -4.62 6.82
N ASP A 64 -11.01 -3.35 6.46
CA ASP A 64 -10.97 -2.18 7.34
C ASP A 64 -9.89 -2.26 8.42
N ILE A 65 -8.69 -2.67 8.00
CA ILE A 65 -7.53 -2.73 8.89
C ILE A 65 -7.13 -1.28 9.27
N PRO A 66 -7.10 -0.93 10.57
CA PRO A 66 -6.71 0.42 11.00
C PRO A 66 -5.32 0.79 10.49
N ARG A 67 -5.11 2.06 10.12
CA ARG A 67 -3.83 2.55 9.62
C ARG A 67 -2.65 2.28 10.54
N ILE A 68 -2.88 2.43 11.83
CA ILE A 68 -1.88 2.13 12.85
C ILE A 68 -1.42 0.66 12.78
N GLN A 69 -2.28 -0.26 12.33
CA GLN A 69 -1.98 -1.67 12.13
C GLN A 69 -1.36 -2.00 10.75
N MET A 70 -1.16 -1.01 9.88
CA MET A 70 -0.53 -1.23 8.58
C MET A 70 1.00 -1.27 8.72
N PRO A 71 1.69 -2.08 7.89
CA PRO A 71 3.15 -2.06 7.85
C PRO A 71 3.64 -0.72 7.28
N VAL A 72 4.80 -0.28 7.75
CA VAL A 72 5.50 0.86 7.16
C VAL A 72 6.75 0.33 6.51
N ILE A 73 6.64 0.08 5.20
CA ILE A 73 7.72 -0.31 4.30
C ILE A 73 7.64 0.69 3.15
N GLU A 74 8.54 1.66 3.16
CA GLU A 74 8.51 2.76 2.17
C GLU A 74 9.08 2.28 0.82
N PRO A 75 8.87 3.00 -0.28
CA PRO A 75 9.40 2.61 -1.59
C PRO A 75 10.91 2.32 -1.61
N GLU A 76 11.71 3.04 -0.82
CA GLU A 76 13.15 2.80 -0.67
C GLU A 76 13.50 1.50 0.08
N ASP A 77 12.58 0.95 0.88
CA ASP A 77 12.79 -0.28 1.64
C ASP A 77 12.45 -1.54 0.82
N MET A 78 11.74 -1.37 -0.31
CA MET A 78 11.13 -2.47 -1.07
C MET A 78 12.16 -3.47 -1.61
N ASP A 79 13.29 -3.00 -2.12
CA ASP A 79 14.35 -3.88 -2.64
C ASP A 79 15.00 -4.68 -1.51
N LYS A 80 15.21 -4.07 -0.35
CA LYS A 80 15.73 -4.76 0.83
C LYS A 80 14.72 -5.80 1.32
N PHE A 81 13.45 -5.42 1.42
CA PHE A 81 12.38 -6.33 1.83
C PHE A 81 12.24 -7.52 0.88
N HIS A 82 12.25 -7.28 -0.44
CA HIS A 82 12.25 -8.33 -1.46
C HIS A 82 13.44 -9.28 -1.31
N ASN A 83 14.65 -8.73 -1.12
CA ASN A 83 15.87 -9.52 -0.95
C ASN A 83 15.84 -10.36 0.32
N ASP A 84 15.40 -9.81 1.45
CA ASP A 84 15.34 -10.52 2.73
C ASP A 84 14.36 -11.68 2.68
N LEU A 85 13.20 -11.49 2.06
CA LEU A 85 12.22 -12.57 1.82
C LEU A 85 12.77 -13.64 0.86
N THR A 86 13.41 -13.23 -0.23
CA THR A 86 13.90 -14.17 -1.26
C THR A 86 15.07 -15.01 -0.76
N LYS A 87 15.90 -14.44 0.12
CA LYS A 87 17.06 -15.14 0.70
C LYS A 87 16.69 -16.02 1.90
N GLY A 88 15.48 -15.92 2.43
CA GLY A 88 15.08 -16.62 3.66
C GLY A 88 15.73 -16.01 4.90
N ASN A 89 15.99 -14.71 4.89
CA ASN A 89 16.61 -14.04 6.04
C ASN A 89 15.62 -13.97 7.22
N VAL A 90 14.34 -13.77 6.92
CA VAL A 90 13.26 -13.67 7.90
C VAL A 90 12.70 -15.06 8.20
N ASP A 91 12.61 -15.39 9.49
CA ASP A 91 12.05 -16.65 10.01
C ASP A 91 10.51 -16.65 9.92
N ILE A 92 9.95 -17.42 8.98
CA ILE A 92 8.53 -17.38 8.55
C ILE A 92 7.87 -18.75 8.61
N PHE A 93 8.59 -19.83 8.28
CA PHE A 93 8.11 -21.20 8.25
C PHE A 93 8.82 -22.07 9.29
N LYS A 94 8.27 -23.28 9.52
CA LYS A 94 8.87 -24.20 10.48
C LYS A 94 9.99 -25.00 9.79
N PRO A 95 11.06 -25.34 10.52
CA PRO A 95 11.27 -25.09 11.96
C PRO A 95 11.70 -23.65 12.27
N TYR A 96 11.11 -23.04 13.29
CA TYR A 96 11.48 -21.68 13.71
C TYR A 96 12.73 -21.65 14.60
N GLU A 97 13.48 -20.55 14.58
CA GLU A 97 14.53 -20.27 15.56
C GLU A 97 13.85 -20.19 16.94
N GLY A 98 14.25 -21.09 17.85
CA GLY A 98 13.69 -21.11 19.20
C GLY A 98 12.27 -21.69 19.29
N LYS A 99 11.88 -22.54 18.30
CA LYS A 99 10.67 -23.38 18.30
C LYS A 99 9.33 -22.64 18.17
N LYS A 100 9.32 -21.32 18.00
CA LYS A 100 8.10 -20.53 17.76
C LYS A 100 8.39 -19.37 16.83
N LEU A 101 7.42 -19.04 15.98
CA LEU A 101 7.49 -17.87 15.12
C LEU A 101 7.66 -16.62 15.99
N LYS A 102 8.74 -15.89 15.76
CA LYS A 102 8.98 -14.63 16.46
C LYS A 102 8.31 -13.50 15.70
N ILE A 103 7.05 -13.23 16.03
CA ILE A 103 6.41 -11.97 15.65
C ILE A 103 6.78 -10.94 16.70
N VAL A 104 7.40 -9.84 16.25
CA VAL A 104 7.66 -8.72 17.16
C VAL A 104 6.35 -7.97 17.38
N PRO A 105 5.89 -7.81 18.63
CA PRO A 105 4.79 -6.93 18.94
C PRO A 105 5.22 -5.51 18.61
N THR A 106 4.74 -5.01 17.48
CA THR A 106 4.89 -3.62 17.11
C THR A 106 3.92 -2.84 18.01
N ASN A 107 4.17 -2.72 19.32
CA ASN A 107 3.40 -1.86 20.25
C ASN A 107 3.59 -0.38 19.88
N TRP A 108 3.45 -0.10 18.59
CA TRP A 108 3.60 1.14 17.86
C TRP A 108 5.01 1.72 17.91
N LYS A 109 6.00 0.90 18.25
CA LYS A 109 7.40 1.30 18.41
C LYS A 109 8.32 0.47 17.51
N PRO A 110 9.39 1.09 16.99
CA PRO A 110 10.43 0.38 16.26
C PRO A 110 11.23 -0.48 17.24
N LEU A 111 11.89 -1.50 16.72
CA LEU A 111 12.89 -2.25 17.50
C LEU A 111 14.16 -1.41 17.65
N PRO A 112 14.89 -1.57 18.76
CA PRO A 112 16.29 -1.16 18.81
C PRO A 112 17.05 -1.80 17.64
N GLU A 113 17.94 -1.04 17.00
CA GLU A 113 18.65 -1.44 15.77
C GLU A 113 19.23 -2.86 15.84
N LYS A 114 19.97 -3.16 16.92
CA LYS A 114 20.57 -4.49 17.15
C LYS A 114 19.54 -5.62 17.26
N GLU A 115 18.38 -5.34 17.84
CA GLU A 115 17.29 -6.32 17.94
C GLU A 115 16.61 -6.52 16.58
N GLY A 116 16.44 -5.44 15.82
CA GLY A 116 15.93 -5.48 14.45
C GLY A 116 16.82 -6.29 13.50
N GLU A 117 18.12 -6.02 13.51
CA GLU A 117 19.11 -6.81 12.74
C GLU A 117 19.10 -8.28 13.13
N LYS A 118 19.01 -8.58 14.43
CA LYS A 118 18.91 -9.95 14.91
C LYS A 118 17.63 -10.61 14.39
N TRP A 119 16.51 -9.90 14.36
CA TRP A 119 15.23 -10.41 13.88
C TRP A 119 15.24 -10.71 12.38
N ILE A 120 15.79 -9.81 11.57
CA ILE A 120 15.89 -9.96 10.11
C ILE A 120 16.81 -11.12 9.71
N THR A 121 17.60 -11.68 10.64
CA THR A 121 18.55 -12.77 10.37
C THR A 121 18.17 -14.08 11.05
N LEU A 122 16.91 -14.26 11.46
CA LEU A 122 16.49 -15.46 12.16
C LEU A 122 16.34 -16.68 11.25
N GLY A 123 15.88 -16.52 10.00
CA GLY A 123 15.60 -17.64 9.09
C GLY A 123 16.87 -18.34 8.58
N VAL A 124 18.05 -17.77 8.83
CA VAL A 124 19.33 -18.43 8.58
C VAL A 124 19.89 -19.15 9.81
N LYS A 125 19.16 -19.15 10.93
CA LYS A 125 19.63 -19.63 12.25
C LYS A 125 18.84 -20.82 12.81
N ASP A 126 17.73 -21.20 12.19
CA ASP A 126 16.90 -22.34 12.63
C ASP A 126 17.41 -23.72 12.18
N GLY A 127 18.35 -23.74 11.23
CA GLY A 127 18.99 -24.93 10.72
C GLY A 127 18.55 -25.36 9.32
N ASP A 128 17.60 -24.68 8.68
CA ASP A 128 17.24 -24.90 7.27
C ASP A 128 17.34 -23.59 6.47
N LEU A 129 18.33 -23.50 5.57
CA LEU A 129 18.55 -22.28 4.79
C LEU A 129 17.56 -22.10 3.63
N ASN A 130 16.56 -22.97 3.47
CA ASN A 130 15.68 -22.98 2.29
C ASN A 130 14.19 -22.92 2.58
N ASP A 131 13.73 -23.23 3.78
CA ASP A 131 12.30 -23.28 4.12
C ASP A 131 11.67 -21.86 4.12
N ASP A 132 12.43 -20.85 4.55
CA ASP A 132 12.00 -19.45 4.63
C ASP A 132 12.06 -18.65 3.33
N LYS A 133 12.49 -19.28 2.24
CA LYS A 133 12.62 -18.58 0.96
C LYS A 133 11.27 -18.33 0.31
N ILE A 134 10.89 -17.05 0.26
CA ILE A 134 9.67 -16.62 -0.41
C ILE A 134 9.99 -16.05 -1.79
N LYS A 135 9.41 -16.65 -2.82
CA LYS A 135 9.51 -16.20 -4.22
C LYS A 135 8.58 -15.01 -4.48
N ALA A 136 8.85 -13.88 -3.83
CA ALA A 136 8.17 -12.63 -4.11
C ALA A 136 8.52 -12.13 -5.53
N LYS A 137 7.52 -11.60 -6.24
CA LYS A 137 7.59 -11.30 -7.68
C LYS A 137 7.24 -9.85 -7.95
N TRP A 138 8.09 -9.19 -8.73
CA TRP A 138 7.79 -7.90 -9.34
C TRP A 138 6.85 -8.07 -10.53
N GLU A 139 5.73 -7.35 -10.54
CA GLU A 139 4.76 -7.38 -11.63
C GLU A 139 3.99 -6.07 -11.74
N ASN A 140 3.19 -5.93 -12.80
CA ASN A 140 2.29 -4.80 -13.02
C ASN A 140 0.85 -5.31 -13.01
N VAL A 141 0.06 -4.88 -12.03
CA VAL A 141 -1.32 -5.36 -11.79
C VAL A 141 -2.30 -4.24 -12.09
N ALA A 142 -3.39 -4.54 -12.80
CA ALA A 142 -4.42 -3.55 -13.07
C ALA A 142 -5.12 -3.12 -11.77
N GLY A 143 -5.43 -1.83 -11.62
CA GLY A 143 -6.12 -1.31 -10.44
C GLY A 143 -7.37 -2.11 -10.08
N LYS A 144 -8.18 -2.47 -11.08
CA LYS A 144 -9.41 -3.26 -10.90
C LYS A 144 -9.19 -4.65 -10.29
N ASP A 145 -8.00 -5.23 -10.40
CA ASP A 145 -7.69 -6.56 -9.88
C ASP A 145 -7.14 -6.52 -8.44
N LEU A 146 -6.96 -5.32 -7.88
CA LEU A 146 -6.49 -5.12 -6.52
C LEU A 146 -7.65 -4.98 -5.52
N ILE A 147 -7.38 -5.34 -4.27
CA ILE A 147 -8.35 -5.30 -3.17
C ILE A 147 -7.78 -4.42 -2.04
N PRO A 148 -8.44 -3.34 -1.63
CA PRO A 148 -7.94 -2.51 -0.53
C PRO A 148 -8.09 -3.21 0.82
N LEU A 149 -7.07 -3.11 1.68
CA LEU A 149 -7.17 -3.49 3.10
C LEU A 149 -7.87 -2.44 3.97
N GLN A 150 -7.76 -1.17 3.58
CA GLN A 150 -8.32 -0.03 4.31
C GLN A 150 -9.50 0.55 3.55
N SER A 151 -10.59 0.88 4.25
CA SER A 151 -11.69 1.63 3.64
C SER A 151 -11.37 3.13 3.52
N GLN A 152 -10.51 3.64 4.43
CA GLN A 152 -10.13 5.05 4.52
C GLN A 152 -9.26 5.48 3.33
N ILE A 153 -9.91 6.06 2.32
CA ILE A 153 -9.26 6.72 1.19
C ILE A 153 -9.91 8.09 1.00
N TRP A 154 -9.11 9.15 1.17
CA TRP A 154 -9.61 10.52 1.18
C TRP A 154 -9.73 11.10 -0.23
N LEU A 155 -10.95 11.45 -0.65
CA LEU A 155 -11.21 12.03 -1.97
C LEU A 155 -10.41 13.31 -2.17
N GLU A 156 -10.26 14.13 -1.13
CA GLU A 156 -9.49 15.38 -1.21
C GLU A 156 -8.04 15.13 -1.65
N LYS A 157 -7.41 14.06 -1.13
CA LYS A 157 -6.04 13.67 -1.48
C LYS A 157 -5.96 13.12 -2.90
N LEU A 158 -6.95 12.34 -3.33
CA LEU A 158 -6.99 11.82 -4.70
C LEU A 158 -7.11 12.98 -5.71
N ILE A 159 -8.10 13.84 -5.52
CA ILE A 159 -8.37 14.95 -6.44
C ILE A 159 -7.27 16.02 -6.37
N GLY A 160 -6.76 16.35 -5.18
CA GLY A 160 -5.65 17.28 -5.05
C GLY A 160 -4.41 16.85 -5.84
N ASN A 161 -4.08 15.55 -5.81
CA ASN A 161 -2.99 15.02 -6.63
C ASN A 161 -3.31 15.06 -8.13
N ILE A 162 -4.52 14.71 -8.54
CA ILE A 162 -4.93 14.73 -9.96
C ILE A 162 -4.95 16.17 -10.50
N VAL A 163 -5.43 17.13 -9.72
CA VAL A 163 -5.42 18.55 -10.08
C VAL A 163 -3.97 19.03 -10.27
N LYS A 164 -3.08 18.70 -9.33
CA LYS A 164 -1.69 19.15 -9.33
C LYS A 164 -0.81 18.49 -10.40
N TYR A 165 -0.97 17.19 -10.62
CA TYR A 165 -0.06 16.38 -11.45
C TYR A 165 -0.70 15.81 -12.72
N GLY A 166 -2.00 16.00 -12.89
CA GLY A 166 -2.80 15.34 -13.92
C GLY A 166 -3.23 13.92 -13.52
N PRO A 167 -4.18 13.34 -14.27
CA PRO A 167 -4.64 11.98 -14.02
C PRO A 167 -3.50 10.97 -14.28
N PRO A 168 -3.42 9.87 -13.51
CA PRO A 168 -2.56 8.73 -13.82
C PRO A 168 -2.67 8.32 -15.29
N LYS A 169 -1.51 8.15 -15.94
CA LYS A 169 -1.36 7.63 -17.31
C LYS A 169 -0.05 6.87 -17.42
N ALA A 170 0.17 6.18 -18.54
CA ALA A 170 1.43 5.49 -18.78
C ALA A 170 2.64 6.42 -18.54
N GLY A 171 3.60 5.96 -17.73
CA GLY A 171 4.77 6.75 -17.31
C GLY A 171 4.57 7.65 -16.09
N SER A 172 3.34 7.81 -15.57
CA SER A 172 3.12 8.59 -14.34
C SER A 172 3.82 7.95 -13.12
N PRO A 173 4.41 8.75 -12.20
CA PRO A 173 5.09 8.23 -11.00
C PRO A 173 4.21 7.33 -10.12
N VAL A 174 2.90 7.59 -10.09
CA VAL A 174 1.90 6.78 -9.37
C VAL A 174 1.86 5.32 -9.84
N LEU A 175 2.18 5.06 -11.12
CA LEU A 175 2.19 3.71 -11.69
C LEU A 175 3.54 3.00 -11.50
N SER A 176 4.63 3.75 -11.35
CA SER A 176 5.99 3.20 -11.16
C SER A 176 6.41 3.04 -9.70
N THR A 177 5.70 3.69 -8.76
CA THR A 177 5.94 3.55 -7.33
C THR A 177 5.31 2.25 -6.82
N THR A 178 6.16 1.32 -6.38
CA THR A 178 5.78 -0.02 -5.93
C THR A 178 4.73 0.00 -4.81
N ILE A 179 3.70 -0.84 -4.96
CA ILE A 179 2.81 -1.26 -3.87
C ILE A 179 3.11 -2.71 -3.43
N ILE A 180 2.77 -3.07 -2.19
CA ILE A 180 2.88 -4.46 -1.73
C ILE A 180 1.52 -5.14 -1.87
N VAL A 181 1.51 -6.33 -2.47
CA VAL A 181 0.28 -7.10 -2.75
C VAL A 181 0.43 -8.52 -2.23
N SER A 182 -0.58 -9.01 -1.50
CA SER A 182 -0.68 -10.40 -1.03
C SER A 182 -0.96 -11.40 -2.15
N LYS A 183 -0.97 -12.69 -1.83
CA LYS A 183 -1.33 -13.77 -2.76
C LYS A 183 -2.70 -13.52 -3.40
N GLU A 184 -3.67 -13.08 -2.60
CA GLU A 184 -5.07 -12.89 -2.96
C GLU A 184 -5.35 -11.55 -3.66
N GLY A 185 -4.36 -10.65 -3.77
CA GLY A 185 -4.53 -9.34 -4.40
C GLY A 185 -4.81 -8.19 -3.43
N TYR A 186 -4.76 -8.42 -2.11
CA TYR A 186 -4.90 -7.34 -1.13
C TYR A 186 -3.68 -6.41 -1.12
N ILE A 187 -3.95 -5.11 -1.09
CA ILE A 187 -2.97 -4.03 -1.00
C ILE A 187 -2.59 -3.81 0.46
N LEU A 188 -1.30 -3.94 0.77
CA LEU A 188 -0.73 -3.65 2.10
C LEU A 188 -0.20 -2.24 2.24
N ASP A 189 0.25 -1.62 1.15
CA ASP A 189 0.68 -0.23 1.13
C ASP A 189 0.30 0.41 -0.21
N GLY A 190 -0.05 1.70 -0.19
CA GLY A 190 -0.35 2.49 -1.39
C GLY A 190 -1.84 2.65 -1.73
N HIS A 191 -2.76 2.58 -0.77
CA HIS A 191 -4.22 2.69 -0.99
C HIS A 191 -4.61 3.99 -1.72
N HIS A 192 -4.02 5.14 -1.40
CA HIS A 192 -4.29 6.40 -2.11
C HIS A 192 -3.74 6.44 -3.56
N ARG A 193 -2.67 5.69 -3.85
CA ARG A 193 -2.17 5.53 -5.23
C ARG A 193 -3.15 4.67 -6.03
N PHE A 194 -3.60 3.57 -5.42
CA PHE A 194 -4.69 2.75 -5.95
C PHE A 194 -5.96 3.57 -6.20
N GLY A 195 -6.38 4.43 -5.25
CA GLY A 195 -7.56 5.30 -5.41
C GLY A 195 -7.44 6.23 -6.62
N GLN A 196 -6.29 6.88 -6.82
CA GLN A 196 -6.06 7.74 -7.99
C GLN A 196 -6.18 6.94 -9.30
N VAL A 197 -5.61 5.73 -9.34
CA VAL A 197 -5.68 4.85 -10.49
C VAL A 197 -7.12 4.42 -10.77
N MET A 198 -7.86 4.03 -9.74
CA MET A 198 -9.26 3.64 -9.87
C MET A 198 -10.12 4.78 -10.40
N LEU A 199 -9.90 6.04 -9.98
CA LEU A 199 -10.64 7.19 -10.49
C LEU A 199 -10.31 7.51 -11.95
N ALA A 200 -9.04 7.39 -12.36
CA ALA A 200 -8.61 7.73 -13.70
C ALA A 200 -8.92 6.64 -14.74
N ASP A 201 -8.44 5.42 -14.51
CA ASP A 201 -8.74 4.25 -15.34
C ASP A 201 -8.36 2.98 -14.55
N PRO A 202 -9.36 2.18 -14.11
CA PRO A 202 -9.14 0.93 -13.40
C PRO A 202 -8.29 -0.12 -14.15
N ASN A 203 -8.09 0.03 -15.47
CA ASN A 203 -7.24 -0.87 -16.25
C ASN A 203 -5.76 -0.50 -16.23
N LEU A 204 -5.41 0.71 -15.76
CA LEU A 204 -4.01 1.09 -15.60
C LEU A 204 -3.33 0.15 -14.61
N LYS A 205 -2.10 -0.23 -14.97
CA LYS A 205 -1.32 -1.19 -14.19
C LYS A 205 -0.36 -0.47 -13.26
N ILE A 206 -0.39 -0.86 -11.98
CA ILE A 206 0.48 -0.35 -10.93
C ILE A 206 1.61 -1.35 -10.72
N LYS A 207 2.84 -0.86 -10.61
CA LYS A 207 3.98 -1.68 -10.20
C LYS A 207 3.74 -2.23 -8.80
N SER A 208 3.85 -3.54 -8.64
CA SER A 208 3.65 -4.22 -7.37
C SER A 208 4.74 -5.24 -7.08
N LEU A 209 5.04 -5.40 -5.79
CA LEU A 209 5.73 -6.55 -5.24
C LEU A 209 4.67 -7.53 -4.74
N ARG A 210 4.39 -8.60 -5.51
CA ARG A 210 3.48 -9.67 -5.08
C ARG A 210 4.22 -10.64 -4.17
N ILE A 211 3.68 -10.86 -2.98
CA ILE A 211 4.22 -11.79 -1.99
C ILE A 211 3.22 -12.94 -1.86
N PRO A 212 3.61 -14.19 -2.15
CA PRO A 212 2.71 -15.34 -2.20
C PRO A 212 2.31 -15.87 -0.81
N LEU A 213 2.02 -14.97 0.14
CA LEU A 213 1.50 -15.26 1.47
C LEU A 213 0.05 -14.78 1.61
N ASP A 214 -0.72 -15.47 2.44
CA ASP A 214 -2.07 -15.05 2.80
C ASP A 214 -2.05 -13.69 3.50
N VAL A 215 -3.03 -12.82 3.21
CA VAL A 215 -2.99 -11.41 3.62
C VAL A 215 -2.81 -11.20 5.12
N LYS A 216 -3.49 -12.00 5.96
CA LYS A 216 -3.39 -11.89 7.43
C LYS A 216 -2.00 -12.23 7.94
N PHE A 217 -1.34 -13.19 7.29
CA PHE A 217 0.00 -13.61 7.67
C PHE A 217 1.04 -12.61 7.15
N LEU A 218 0.90 -12.19 5.90
CA LEU A 218 1.74 -11.15 5.32
C LEU A 218 1.68 -9.85 6.12
N LEU A 219 0.50 -9.45 6.60
CA LEU A 219 0.33 -8.27 7.45
C LEU A 219 1.16 -8.37 8.73
N LYS A 220 1.18 -9.55 9.39
CA LYS A 220 1.99 -9.76 10.60
C LYS A 220 3.49 -9.66 10.30
N ILE A 221 3.95 -10.35 9.26
CA ILE A 221 5.37 -10.38 8.87
C ILE A 221 5.85 -9.00 8.45
N SER A 222 5.12 -8.32 7.56
CA SER A 222 5.48 -6.99 7.07
C SER A 222 5.49 -5.93 8.18
N ARG A 223 4.61 -6.03 9.18
CA ARG A 223 4.67 -5.16 10.36
C ARG A 223 5.92 -5.38 11.19
N SER A 224 6.21 -6.64 11.54
CA SER A 224 7.43 -6.95 12.29
C SER A 224 8.68 -6.55 11.51
N TYR A 225 8.68 -6.72 10.19
CA TYR A 225 9.76 -6.26 9.33
C TYR A 225 9.91 -4.73 9.38
N GLY A 226 8.83 -3.96 9.22
CA GLY A 226 8.86 -2.49 9.35
C GLY A 226 9.43 -2.04 10.69
N ALA A 227 9.00 -2.65 11.80
CA ALA A 227 9.56 -2.36 13.12
C ALA A 227 11.05 -2.73 13.22
N ALA A 228 11.47 -3.83 12.61
CA ALA A 228 12.87 -4.28 12.61
C ALA A 228 13.81 -3.38 11.80
N ILE A 229 13.31 -2.72 10.75
CA ILE A 229 14.06 -1.70 10.01
C ILE A 229 13.87 -0.28 10.59
N GLY A 230 13.34 -0.15 11.81
CA GLY A 230 13.22 1.12 12.50
C GLY A 230 12.05 2.01 12.08
N ARG A 231 11.05 1.46 11.36
CA ARG A 231 9.90 2.23 10.90
C ARG A 231 8.78 2.23 11.95
N GLU A 232 8.16 3.39 12.12
CA GLU A 232 7.01 3.59 13.02
C GLU A 232 5.69 3.65 12.24
N PRO A 233 4.64 2.97 12.70
CA PRO A 233 3.30 3.11 12.13
C PRO A 233 2.80 4.55 12.19
N LYS A 234 2.21 5.02 11.09
CA LYS A 234 1.59 6.35 11.03
C LYS A 234 0.15 6.24 11.56
N GLY A 235 -0.08 6.84 12.73
CA GLY A 235 -1.42 7.10 13.29
C GLY A 235 -2.09 8.27 12.60
#